data_AF-A0A0C3G6H7-F1
#
_entry.id   AF-A0A0C3G6H7-F1
#
_cell.length_a   1.000
_cell.length_b   1.000
_cell.length_c   1.000
_cell.angle_alpha   90.00
_cell.angle_beta   90.00
_cell.angle_gamma   90.00
#
_symmetry.space_group_name_H-M   'P 1'
#
loop_
_entity.id
_entity.type
_entity.pdbx_description
1 polymer ?
#
loop_
_entity_poly.entity_id
_entity_poly.type
_entity_poly.pdbx_seq_one_letter_code
_entity_poly.pdbx_strand_id
1 'polypeptide(L)'
;MAVAGSSLATSEQEREMTRHQRGLVDTCFEEGQYESGISVLEQLRSSQFKPSESHIRQLLYIALYPPLLPPAADDERKERGKDTFDPSTPSKAAAKQVQKSPLIPSAKATEAALRLLTSFTLTNSPGALGRALPENVSVSDWLAKVRKNDEDTEEDSYIAREAMCIHEAKHVWAILKEGMIQRKVVAPITPKGKGKKRRRDYEHHFEDKLSDTEGAAPQVVVSENAWPVLDWLLAVLEKDELLEEKAGSLRYSSILLSQIPPPRSGAGARWEADAPLDIIFYCLEQTLPKRKAMGARLMTLLINLSSTIYFDLNLFVTSVYTRLSSTSSATSTDTFSTLFSALAPSPAISKFKLVLCKKYLNSLTTTMSSSVDGPQPAFRPRPQARAVHSSRQSSVPQHEGSMSSVKSTTSDSISVTSITSKYPLPPPSEILHLLQQPPGSSYPLTQSLRIKFELLLSYALVQNPPTEVGDQESEWRNMLLDGRVQKAVDSAFAGEGGRYKESLKMIMGTW
;
A
#
# COMPACT_ATOMS: atom_id res chain seq x y z
N MET A 1 -49.05 11.49 8.38
CA MET A 1 -47.85 11.73 7.55
C MET A 1 -47.21 10.38 7.29
N ALA A 2 -47.39 9.86 6.08
CA ALA A 2 -46.89 8.55 5.68
C ALA A 2 -45.39 8.65 5.35
N VAL A 3 -44.61 7.76 5.95
CA VAL A 3 -43.19 7.56 5.67
C VAL A 3 -43.09 6.95 4.27
N ALA A 4 -42.67 7.77 3.31
CA ALA A 4 -42.45 7.35 1.94
C ALA A 4 -41.16 6.52 1.85
N GLY A 5 -41.35 5.29 1.37
CA GLY A 5 -40.39 4.30 0.87
C GLY A 5 -38.91 4.69 0.84
N SER A 6 -38.14 4.01 1.69
CA SER A 6 -36.77 3.63 1.40
C SER A 6 -36.79 2.77 0.12
N SER A 7 -36.54 3.41 -1.03
CA SER A 7 -36.14 2.70 -2.23
C SER A 7 -34.84 1.98 -1.90
N LEU A 8 -34.94 0.67 -1.70
CA LEU A 8 -33.82 -0.24 -1.86
C LEU A 8 -33.28 0.01 -3.26
N ALA A 9 -32.26 0.86 -3.36
CA ALA A 9 -31.39 0.95 -4.51
C ALA A 9 -30.76 -0.44 -4.65
N THR A 10 -31.39 -1.30 -5.45
CA THR A 10 -30.74 -2.46 -6.05
C THR A 10 -29.40 -1.96 -6.54
N SER A 11 -28.30 -2.47 -5.99
CA SER A 11 -26.96 -2.13 -6.42
C SER A 11 -26.89 -2.35 -7.93
N GLU A 12 -26.99 -1.29 -8.72
CA GLU A 12 -26.82 -1.40 -10.16
C GLU A 12 -25.39 -1.85 -10.37
N GLN A 13 -25.22 -3.16 -10.61
CA GLN A 13 -23.93 -3.72 -10.95
C GLN A 13 -23.45 -3.03 -12.22
N GLU A 14 -22.31 -2.35 -12.14
CA GLU A 14 -21.72 -1.71 -13.30
C GLU A 14 -21.50 -2.76 -14.41
N ARG A 15 -21.90 -2.46 -15.63
CA ARG A 15 -21.80 -3.33 -16.81
C ARG A 15 -20.47 -3.12 -17.51
N GLU A 16 -19.94 -4.14 -18.18
CA GLU A 16 -18.73 -3.95 -19.01
C GLU A 16 -19.02 -3.01 -20.18
N MET A 17 -18.04 -2.18 -20.55
CA MET A 17 -18.09 -1.40 -21.79
C MET A 17 -18.28 -2.32 -23.00
N THR A 18 -19.19 -1.93 -23.89
CA THR A 18 -19.44 -2.66 -25.14
C THR A 18 -18.18 -2.68 -26.01
N ARG A 19 -18.06 -3.68 -26.88
CA ARG A 19 -16.92 -3.78 -27.82
C ARG A 19 -16.80 -2.52 -28.69
N HIS A 20 -17.91 -1.93 -29.08
CA HIS A 20 -17.92 -0.69 -29.87
C HIS A 20 -17.35 0.50 -29.09
N GLN A 21 -17.81 0.72 -27.85
CA GLN A 21 -17.27 1.78 -26.98
C GLN A 21 -15.77 1.62 -26.74
N ARG A 22 -15.30 0.38 -26.55
CA ARG A 22 -13.88 0.10 -26.40
C ARG A 22 -13.10 0.43 -27.68
N GLY A 23 -13.59 -0.05 -28.82
CA GLY A 23 -12.97 0.18 -30.14
C GLY A 23 -12.77 1.66 -30.48
N LEU A 24 -13.69 2.55 -30.07
CA LEU A 24 -13.53 3.99 -30.28
C LEU A 24 -12.29 4.56 -29.59
N VAL A 25 -11.99 4.08 -28.38
CA VAL A 25 -10.81 4.50 -27.62
C VAL A 25 -9.55 3.82 -28.17
N ASP A 26 -9.65 2.53 -28.48
CA ASP A 26 -8.54 1.72 -29.01
C ASP A 26 -8.00 2.31 -30.33
N THR A 27 -8.87 2.68 -31.27
CA THR A 27 -8.46 3.33 -32.54
C THR A 27 -7.68 4.62 -32.30
N CYS A 28 -8.10 5.46 -31.35
CA CYS A 28 -7.36 6.69 -31.03
C CYS A 28 -5.96 6.39 -30.47
N PHE A 29 -5.85 5.37 -29.62
CA PHE A 29 -4.60 4.97 -28.99
C PHE A 29 -3.64 4.25 -29.95
N GLU A 30 -4.16 3.49 -30.91
CA GLU A 30 -3.40 2.89 -32.01
C GLU A 30 -2.76 3.95 -32.91
N GLU A 31 -3.47 5.03 -33.17
CA GLU A 31 -2.98 6.16 -33.96
C GLU A 31 -2.04 7.10 -33.18
N GLY A 32 -1.82 6.87 -31.88
CA GLY A 32 -1.04 7.75 -31.01
C GLY A 32 -1.76 9.06 -30.65
N GLN A 33 -3.06 9.16 -30.89
CA GLN A 33 -3.89 10.30 -30.51
C GLN A 33 -4.37 10.18 -29.06
N TYR A 34 -3.43 10.14 -28.10
CA TYR A 34 -3.74 9.84 -26.70
C TYR A 34 -4.73 10.84 -26.09
N GLU A 35 -4.61 12.13 -26.34
CA GLU A 35 -5.53 13.14 -25.81
C GLU A 35 -6.96 12.94 -26.35
N SER A 36 -7.10 12.62 -27.63
CA SER A 36 -8.40 12.33 -28.25
C SER A 36 -9.01 11.07 -27.63
N GLY A 37 -8.23 9.99 -27.50
CA GLY A 37 -8.70 8.74 -26.90
C GLY A 37 -9.12 8.92 -25.43
N ILE A 38 -8.34 9.67 -24.65
CA ILE A 38 -8.68 10.01 -23.26
C ILE A 38 -9.96 10.85 -23.21
N SER A 39 -10.14 11.81 -24.13
CA SER A 39 -11.36 12.62 -24.21
C SER A 39 -12.59 11.78 -24.58
N VAL A 40 -12.46 10.82 -25.49
CA VAL A 40 -13.54 9.89 -25.83
C VAL A 40 -13.88 9.02 -24.63
N LEU A 41 -12.87 8.49 -23.93
CA LEU A 41 -13.08 7.68 -22.73
C LEU A 41 -13.73 8.48 -21.59
N GLU A 42 -13.39 9.75 -21.42
CA GLU A 42 -14.08 10.67 -20.49
C GLU A 42 -15.55 10.89 -20.87
N GLN A 43 -15.88 11.01 -22.15
CA GLN A 43 -17.27 11.13 -22.62
C GLN A 43 -18.07 9.84 -22.40
N LEU A 44 -17.41 8.68 -22.45
CA LEU A 44 -18.01 7.37 -22.20
C LEU A 44 -18.12 7.03 -20.70
N ARG A 45 -17.49 7.81 -19.82
CA ARG A 45 -17.50 7.59 -18.37
C ARG A 45 -18.92 7.69 -17.83
N SER A 46 -19.33 6.66 -17.10
CA SER A 46 -20.65 6.56 -16.48
C SER A 46 -20.57 5.67 -15.24
N SER A 47 -21.43 5.91 -14.25
CA SER A 47 -21.57 5.02 -13.10
C SER A 47 -22.20 3.67 -13.43
N GLN A 48 -22.77 3.52 -14.63
CA GLN A 48 -23.40 2.28 -15.09
C GLN A 48 -22.43 1.37 -15.85
N PHE A 49 -21.29 1.88 -16.31
CA PHE A 49 -20.34 1.14 -17.12
C PHE A 49 -18.95 1.14 -16.50
N LYS A 50 -18.35 -0.05 -16.38
CA LYS A 50 -16.98 -0.23 -15.94
C LYS A 50 -16.03 0.13 -17.08
N PRO A 51 -15.00 0.98 -16.84
CA PRO A 51 -13.94 1.16 -17.81
C PRO A 51 -13.23 -0.18 -18.06
N SER A 52 -12.74 -0.37 -19.28
CA SER A 52 -11.96 -1.58 -19.60
C SER A 52 -10.67 -1.62 -18.79
N GLU A 53 -10.27 -2.82 -18.37
CA GLU A 53 -9.02 -3.02 -17.62
C GLU A 53 -7.81 -2.50 -18.39
N SER A 54 -7.73 -2.79 -19.69
CA SER A 54 -6.65 -2.32 -20.57
C SER A 54 -6.58 -0.80 -20.63
N HIS A 55 -7.72 -0.12 -20.70
CA HIS A 55 -7.78 1.35 -20.72
C HIS A 55 -7.28 1.94 -19.41
N ILE A 56 -7.65 1.39 -18.25
CA ILE A 56 -7.11 1.86 -16.98
C ILE A 56 -5.59 1.61 -16.90
N ARG A 57 -5.09 0.46 -17.35
CA ARG A 57 -3.63 0.19 -17.42
C ARG A 57 -2.91 1.21 -18.31
N GLN A 58 -3.44 1.49 -19.49
CA GLN A 58 -2.86 2.47 -20.42
C GLN A 58 -2.89 3.88 -19.84
N LEU A 59 -3.98 4.29 -19.18
CA LEU A 59 -4.05 5.57 -18.48
C LEU A 59 -2.99 5.66 -17.37
N LEU A 60 -2.79 4.59 -16.60
CA LEU A 60 -1.75 4.53 -15.57
C LEU A 60 -0.35 4.66 -16.19
N TYR A 61 -0.09 3.99 -17.31
CA TYR A 61 1.19 4.11 -18.02
C TYR A 61 1.41 5.54 -18.52
N ILE A 62 0.41 6.15 -19.15
CA ILE A 62 0.46 7.54 -19.64
C ILE A 62 0.67 8.52 -18.47
N ALA A 63 0.00 8.29 -17.34
CA ALA A 63 0.10 9.09 -16.12
C ALA A 63 1.48 8.98 -15.44
N LEU A 64 2.10 7.81 -15.50
CA LEU A 64 3.45 7.55 -14.99
C LEU A 64 4.55 7.91 -16.00
N TYR A 65 4.21 8.39 -17.19
CA TYR A 65 5.23 8.69 -18.20
C TYR A 65 6.08 9.91 -17.79
N PRO A 66 7.43 9.82 -17.75
CA PRO A 66 8.27 10.92 -17.31
C PRO A 66 8.17 12.16 -18.21
N PRO A 67 8.05 13.38 -17.66
CA PRO A 67 8.06 14.61 -18.45
C PRO A 67 9.41 14.81 -19.15
N LEU A 68 9.44 15.67 -20.18
CA LEU A 68 10.70 16.11 -20.77
C LEU A 68 11.48 16.92 -19.73
N LEU A 69 12.69 16.48 -19.40
CA LEU A 69 13.63 17.32 -18.67
C LEU A 69 13.87 18.58 -19.52
N PRO A 70 13.72 19.79 -18.94
CA PRO A 70 14.16 21.00 -19.61
C PRO A 70 15.63 20.83 -20.02
N PRO A 71 16.05 21.27 -21.22
CA PRO A 71 17.45 21.29 -21.56
C PRO A 71 18.20 22.03 -20.45
N ALA A 72 19.22 21.39 -19.87
CA ALA A 72 19.98 21.96 -18.77
C ALA A 72 20.45 23.36 -19.18
N ALA A 73 20.11 24.38 -18.38
CA ALA A 73 20.33 25.79 -18.69
C ALA A 73 21.82 26.17 -18.91
N ASP A 74 22.74 25.24 -18.65
CA ASP A 74 24.17 25.42 -18.83
C ASP A 74 24.65 25.36 -20.29
N ASP A 75 23.86 24.81 -21.22
CA ASP A 75 24.24 24.75 -22.64
C ASP A 75 23.90 26.04 -23.42
N GLU A 76 23.05 26.92 -22.88
CA GLU A 76 22.71 28.19 -23.56
C GLU A 76 23.81 29.26 -23.45
N ARG A 77 24.79 29.10 -22.55
CA ARG A 77 25.87 30.09 -22.37
C ARG A 77 26.99 30.02 -23.40
N LYS A 78 27.06 28.99 -24.25
CA LYS A 78 28.10 28.88 -25.29
C LYS A 78 27.66 29.34 -26.69
N GLU A 79 26.38 29.66 -26.92
CA GLU A 79 25.89 29.98 -28.28
C GLU A 79 25.82 31.48 -28.61
N ARG A 80 26.12 32.39 -27.69
CA ARG A 80 26.04 33.86 -27.95
C ARG A 80 27.29 34.48 -28.59
N GLY A 81 28.14 33.71 -29.27
CA GLY A 81 29.45 34.21 -29.69
C GLY A 81 30.04 33.61 -30.97
N LYS A 82 29.26 33.40 -32.03
CA LYS A 82 29.79 33.36 -33.42
C LYS A 82 28.67 33.26 -34.46
N ASP A 83 28.29 34.42 -35.02
CA ASP A 83 27.51 34.51 -36.25
C ASP A 83 28.42 34.16 -37.45
N THR A 84 28.72 32.87 -37.61
CA THR A 84 29.28 32.33 -38.85
C THR A 84 28.32 31.28 -39.38
N PHE A 85 27.79 31.54 -40.58
CA PHE A 85 26.99 30.62 -41.39
C PHE A 85 27.79 29.34 -41.70
N ASP A 86 27.84 28.42 -40.75
CA ASP A 86 28.25 27.04 -41.01
C ASP A 86 27.00 26.15 -41.15
N PRO A 87 26.99 25.20 -42.10
CA PRO A 87 25.88 24.30 -42.34
C PRO A 87 25.55 23.54 -41.06
N SER A 88 24.32 23.71 -40.59
CA SER A 88 23.81 23.19 -39.34
C SER A 88 24.03 21.68 -39.23
N THR A 89 24.77 21.29 -38.20
CA THR A 89 25.04 19.89 -37.87
C THR A 89 23.71 19.15 -37.63
N PRO A 90 23.48 17.96 -38.23
CA PRO A 90 22.18 17.26 -38.23
C PRO A 90 21.63 16.89 -36.84
N SER A 91 22.42 17.04 -35.77
CA SER A 91 22.03 16.73 -34.39
C SER A 91 20.92 17.62 -33.83
N LYS A 92 20.79 18.90 -34.26
CA LYS A 92 19.70 19.78 -33.77
C LYS A 92 18.33 19.50 -34.43
N ALA A 93 18.32 18.98 -35.66
CA ALA A 93 17.08 18.57 -36.33
C ALA A 93 16.50 17.28 -35.72
N ALA A 94 17.36 16.36 -35.29
CA ALA A 94 16.96 15.11 -34.65
C ALA A 94 16.21 15.35 -33.32
N ALA A 95 16.64 16.30 -32.50
CA ALA A 95 15.97 16.63 -31.24
C ALA A 95 14.53 17.12 -31.43
N LYS A 96 14.27 17.95 -32.46
CA LYS A 96 12.90 18.39 -32.82
C LYS A 96 12.05 17.28 -33.46
N GLN A 97 12.67 16.29 -34.10
CA GLN A 97 11.96 15.18 -34.73
C GLN A 97 11.55 14.10 -33.72
N VAL A 98 12.37 13.85 -32.68
CA VAL A 98 12.02 12.93 -31.58
C VAL A 98 10.78 13.42 -30.80
N GLN A 99 10.55 14.74 -30.76
CA GLN A 99 9.34 15.33 -30.16
C GLN A 99 8.05 15.08 -30.96
N LYS A 100 8.12 14.57 -32.20
CA LYS A 100 6.96 14.39 -33.09
C LYS A 100 6.54 12.94 -33.28
N SER A 101 7.13 11.99 -32.56
CA SER A 101 6.61 10.62 -32.59
C SER A 101 5.22 10.63 -31.94
N PRO A 102 4.14 10.34 -32.68
CA PRO A 102 2.79 10.28 -32.10
C PRO A 102 2.67 9.18 -31.04
N LEU A 103 3.62 8.24 -30.99
CA LEU A 103 3.63 7.12 -30.05
C LEU A 103 4.15 7.45 -28.64
N ILE A 104 4.62 8.67 -28.40
CA ILE A 104 5.14 9.07 -27.08
C ILE A 104 4.07 9.91 -26.37
N PRO A 105 3.63 9.53 -25.16
CA PRO A 105 2.71 10.33 -24.37
C PRO A 105 3.20 11.78 -24.19
N SER A 106 2.36 12.74 -24.55
CA SER A 106 2.61 14.15 -24.35
C SER A 106 2.35 14.53 -22.88
N ALA A 107 2.90 15.65 -22.41
CA ALA A 107 2.60 16.16 -21.07
C ALA A 107 1.09 16.45 -20.89
N LYS A 108 0.41 16.87 -21.97
CA LYS A 108 -1.04 17.11 -21.97
C LYS A 108 -1.83 15.81 -21.84
N ALA A 109 -1.36 14.73 -22.50
CA ALA A 109 -1.93 13.40 -22.35
C ALA A 109 -1.74 12.87 -20.93
N THR A 110 -0.56 13.03 -20.34
CA THR A 110 -0.28 12.68 -18.94
C THR A 110 -1.23 13.40 -17.97
N GLU A 111 -1.42 14.72 -18.12
CA GLU A 111 -2.34 15.48 -17.29
C GLU A 111 -3.81 15.04 -17.49
N ALA A 112 -4.22 14.83 -18.74
CA ALA A 112 -5.57 14.37 -19.06
C ALA A 112 -5.85 12.96 -18.50
N ALA A 113 -4.86 12.06 -18.56
CA ALA A 113 -4.97 10.72 -18.00
C ALA A 113 -5.12 10.75 -16.48
N LEU A 114 -4.31 11.56 -15.78
CA LEU A 114 -4.44 11.76 -14.34
C LEU A 114 -5.81 12.30 -13.96
N ARG A 115 -6.30 13.32 -14.68
CA ARG A 115 -7.62 13.90 -14.44
C ARG A 115 -8.72 12.86 -14.62
N LEU A 116 -8.69 12.08 -15.70
CA LEU A 116 -9.66 11.03 -15.98
C LEU A 116 -9.60 9.90 -14.93
N LEU A 117 -8.41 9.48 -14.52
CA LEU A 117 -8.23 8.50 -13.44
C LEU A 117 -8.89 9.00 -12.14
N THR A 118 -8.68 10.26 -11.76
CA THR A 118 -9.38 10.87 -10.62
C THR A 118 -10.89 10.98 -10.84
N SER A 119 -11.35 11.33 -12.04
CA SER A 119 -12.79 11.34 -12.37
C SER A 119 -13.43 9.96 -12.22
N PHE A 120 -12.72 8.89 -12.58
CA PHE A 120 -13.17 7.52 -12.42
C PHE A 120 -13.31 7.12 -10.94
N THR A 121 -12.47 7.62 -10.04
CA THR A 121 -12.66 7.34 -8.59
C THR A 121 -13.97 7.93 -8.07
N LEU A 122 -14.55 8.94 -8.72
CA LEU A 122 -15.85 9.51 -8.36
C LEU A 122 -17.01 8.69 -8.93
N THR A 123 -16.94 8.30 -10.21
CA THR A 123 -18.07 7.61 -10.88
C THR A 123 -18.12 6.11 -10.71
N ASN A 124 -16.97 5.45 -10.57
CA ASN A 124 -16.89 4.00 -10.65
C ASN A 124 -16.55 3.34 -9.32
N SER A 125 -16.88 2.06 -9.19
CA SER A 125 -16.54 1.27 -8.02
C SER A 125 -15.02 1.06 -7.93
N PRO A 126 -14.45 1.04 -6.71
CA PRO A 126 -13.05 0.70 -6.50
C PRO A 126 -12.69 -0.65 -7.11
N GLY A 127 -13.59 -1.64 -6.99
CA GLY A 127 -13.41 -2.96 -7.59
C GLY A 127 -13.22 -2.89 -9.11
N ALA A 128 -13.99 -2.09 -9.84
CA ALA A 128 -13.83 -1.94 -11.29
C ALA A 128 -12.46 -1.37 -11.68
N LEU A 129 -11.96 -0.39 -10.92
CA LEU A 129 -10.64 0.22 -11.14
C LEU A 129 -9.50 -0.69 -10.69
N GLY A 130 -9.70 -1.40 -9.58
CA GLY A 130 -8.73 -2.30 -8.96
C GLY A 130 -8.35 -3.49 -9.83
N ARG A 131 -9.24 -3.92 -10.75
CA ARG A 131 -8.95 -5.02 -11.71
C ARG A 131 -7.75 -4.74 -12.60
N ALA A 132 -7.46 -3.48 -12.88
CA ALA A 132 -6.33 -3.08 -13.71
C ALA A 132 -5.01 -3.00 -12.94
N LEU A 133 -5.06 -3.12 -11.62
CA LEU A 133 -3.87 -3.14 -10.80
C LEU A 133 -3.20 -4.52 -10.87
N PRO A 134 -1.89 -4.60 -10.65
CA PRO A 134 -1.21 -5.89 -10.61
C PRO A 134 -1.76 -6.72 -9.46
N GLU A 135 -2.07 -7.99 -9.71
CA GLU A 135 -2.52 -8.92 -8.67
C GLU A 135 -1.31 -9.56 -8.01
N ASN A 136 -1.31 -9.59 -6.67
CA ASN A 136 -0.25 -10.25 -5.92
C ASN A 136 -0.50 -11.77 -5.88
N VAL A 137 -0.13 -12.44 -6.97
CA VAL A 137 -0.19 -13.90 -7.12
C VAL A 137 1.15 -14.53 -6.72
N SER A 138 1.17 -15.84 -6.46
CA SER A 138 2.45 -16.51 -6.17
C SER A 138 3.41 -16.35 -7.37
N VAL A 139 4.73 -16.39 -7.15
CA VAL A 139 5.71 -16.25 -8.26
C VAL A 139 5.47 -17.30 -9.35
N SER A 140 5.06 -18.51 -8.96
CA SER A 140 4.72 -19.58 -9.90
C SER A 140 3.47 -19.23 -10.72
N ASP A 141 2.43 -18.71 -10.07
CA ASP A 141 1.19 -18.30 -10.74
C ASP A 141 1.40 -17.07 -11.61
N TRP A 142 2.28 -16.15 -11.18
CA TRP A 142 2.68 -14.97 -11.94
C TRP A 142 3.36 -15.39 -13.23
N LEU A 143 4.36 -16.29 -13.16
CA LEU A 143 5.03 -16.84 -14.33
C LEU A 143 4.07 -17.60 -15.26
N ALA A 144 3.10 -18.33 -14.70
CA ALA A 144 2.07 -19.00 -15.49
C ALA A 144 1.12 -18.01 -16.19
N LYS A 145 0.76 -16.91 -15.51
CA LYS A 145 -0.10 -15.85 -16.04
C LYS A 145 0.58 -15.09 -17.18
N VAL A 146 1.85 -14.73 -17.01
CA VAL A 146 2.66 -14.08 -18.06
C VAL A 146 2.74 -14.96 -19.31
N ARG A 147 3.01 -16.26 -19.16
CA ARG A 147 3.07 -17.20 -20.30
C ARG A 147 1.73 -17.38 -21.03
N LYS A 148 0.61 -17.30 -20.31
CA LYS A 148 -0.71 -17.51 -20.91
C LYS A 148 -1.20 -16.29 -21.70
N ASN A 149 -0.85 -15.08 -21.27
CA ASN A 149 -1.27 -13.86 -21.95
C ASN A 149 -0.63 -13.68 -23.34
N ASP A 150 0.54 -14.26 -23.57
CA ASP A 150 1.22 -14.22 -24.88
C ASP A 150 0.41 -14.89 -26.02
N GLU A 151 -0.54 -15.78 -25.68
CA GLU A 151 -1.33 -16.53 -26.67
C GLU A 151 -2.72 -15.92 -26.92
N ASP A 152 -3.31 -15.19 -25.97
CA ASP A 152 -4.73 -14.80 -25.98
C ASP A 152 -5.01 -13.28 -26.15
N THR A 153 -3.99 -12.43 -26.13
CA THR A 153 -4.16 -10.97 -26.23
C THR A 153 -3.35 -10.36 -27.37
N GLU A 154 -3.94 -10.30 -28.56
CA GLU A 154 -3.51 -9.37 -29.63
C GLU A 154 -3.81 -7.93 -29.19
N GLU A 155 -2.99 -7.40 -28.27
CA GLU A 155 -2.98 -5.98 -27.93
C GLU A 155 -2.29 -5.21 -29.07
N ASP A 156 -3.07 -4.85 -30.09
CA ASP A 156 -2.57 -4.27 -31.34
C ASP A 156 -1.95 -2.88 -31.14
N SER A 157 -2.44 -2.11 -30.18
CA SER A 157 -1.93 -0.74 -29.96
C SER A 157 -0.54 -0.73 -29.32
N TYR A 158 0.29 0.22 -29.74
CA TYR A 158 1.62 0.43 -29.15
C TYR A 158 1.54 0.66 -27.64
N ILE A 159 0.62 1.51 -27.19
CA ILE A 159 0.49 1.88 -25.77
C ILE A 159 -0.03 0.73 -24.92
N ALA A 160 -0.87 -0.16 -25.45
CA ALA A 160 -1.33 -1.35 -24.75
C ALA A 160 -0.13 -2.24 -24.37
N ARG A 161 0.71 -2.56 -25.36
CA ARG A 161 1.94 -3.35 -25.17
C ARG A 161 2.90 -2.71 -24.18
N GLU A 162 3.06 -1.38 -24.23
CA GLU A 162 3.90 -0.69 -23.25
C GLU A 162 3.30 -0.73 -21.84
N ALA A 163 1.98 -0.59 -21.72
CA ALA A 163 1.26 -0.62 -20.44
C ALA A 163 1.25 -2.01 -19.79
N MET A 164 1.59 -3.08 -20.52
CA MET A 164 1.75 -4.41 -19.95
C MET A 164 2.81 -4.48 -18.87
N CYS A 165 3.80 -3.57 -18.86
CA CYS A 165 4.76 -3.48 -17.76
C CYS A 165 4.08 -3.23 -16.40
N ILE A 166 2.90 -2.59 -16.39
CA ILE A 166 2.10 -2.41 -15.18
C ILE A 166 1.50 -3.75 -14.77
N HIS A 167 0.89 -4.49 -15.70
CA HIS A 167 0.33 -5.81 -15.41
C HIS A 167 1.39 -6.80 -14.90
N GLU A 168 2.58 -6.76 -15.48
CA GLU A 168 3.72 -7.59 -15.13
C GLU A 168 4.39 -7.17 -13.82
N ALA A 169 4.09 -5.99 -13.28
CA ALA A 169 4.66 -5.56 -12.02
C ALA A 169 4.26 -6.54 -10.90
N LYS A 170 5.21 -6.89 -10.03
CA LYS A 170 4.99 -7.84 -8.92
C LYS A 170 3.83 -7.42 -8.00
N HIS A 171 3.66 -6.13 -7.79
CA HIS A 171 2.60 -5.54 -6.97
C HIS A 171 2.42 -4.06 -7.34
N VAL A 172 1.29 -3.46 -6.96
CA VAL A 172 1.01 -2.05 -7.28
C VAL A 172 2.05 -1.07 -6.74
N TRP A 173 2.78 -1.40 -5.67
CA TRP A 173 3.82 -0.51 -5.15
C TRP A 173 5.07 -0.44 -6.04
N ALA A 174 5.28 -1.43 -6.92
CA ALA A 174 6.45 -1.51 -7.77
C ALA A 174 6.36 -0.51 -8.94
N ILE A 175 5.13 -0.21 -9.40
CA ILE A 175 4.93 0.74 -10.51
C ILE A 175 5.25 2.20 -10.14
N LEU A 176 5.38 2.49 -8.84
CA LEU A 176 5.70 3.82 -8.33
C LEU A 176 7.22 4.10 -8.30
N LYS A 177 8.05 3.05 -8.35
CA LYS A 177 9.51 3.15 -8.24
C LYS A 177 10.11 3.86 -9.46
N GLU A 178 11.21 4.56 -9.21
CA GLU A 178 11.98 5.17 -10.29
C GLU A 178 12.51 4.11 -11.27
N GLY A 179 12.47 4.45 -12.56
CA GLY A 179 12.98 3.58 -13.62
C GLY A 179 12.05 2.46 -14.06
N MET A 180 10.86 2.30 -13.45
CA MET A 180 9.86 1.33 -13.93
C MET A 180 9.38 1.68 -15.34
N ILE A 181 8.99 2.94 -15.55
CA ILE A 181 8.63 3.46 -16.87
C ILE A 181 9.74 4.41 -17.31
N GLN A 182 10.51 3.98 -18.31
CA GLN A 182 11.61 4.76 -18.86
C GLN A 182 11.17 5.42 -20.15
N ARG A 183 11.59 6.68 -20.33
CA ARG A 183 11.40 7.37 -21.59
C ARG A 183 12.22 6.65 -22.66
N LYS A 184 11.54 6.02 -23.63
CA LYS A 184 12.21 5.47 -24.79
C LYS A 184 12.79 6.61 -25.62
N VAL A 185 14.10 6.76 -25.59
CA VAL A 185 14.80 7.58 -26.59
C VAL A 185 14.68 6.80 -27.89
N VAL A 186 13.76 7.23 -28.75
CA VAL A 186 13.62 6.66 -30.09
C VAL A 186 14.93 6.94 -30.80
N ALA A 187 15.81 5.94 -30.84
CA ALA A 187 17.05 6.04 -31.56
C ALA A 187 16.70 6.40 -33.01
N PRO A 188 17.36 7.41 -33.61
CA PRO A 188 17.11 7.78 -34.99
C PRO A 188 17.26 6.51 -35.84
N ILE A 189 16.20 6.18 -36.59
CA ILE A 189 16.17 5.02 -37.47
C ILE A 189 17.20 5.28 -38.56
N THR A 190 18.45 4.93 -38.30
CA THR A 190 19.46 4.90 -39.35
C THR A 190 19.01 3.82 -40.33
N PRO A 191 18.83 4.11 -41.62
CA PRO A 191 18.44 3.12 -42.62
C PRO A 191 19.58 2.10 -42.78
N LYS A 192 19.65 1.10 -41.90
CA LYS A 192 20.62 0.00 -42.01
C LYS A 192 20.07 -1.00 -43.01
N GLY A 193 20.88 -1.24 -44.03
CA GLY A 193 20.58 -2.04 -45.21
C GLY A 193 20.03 -3.42 -44.91
N LYS A 194 19.32 -3.95 -45.92
CA LYS A 194 18.72 -5.29 -46.00
C LYS A 194 19.67 -6.37 -45.47
N GLY A 195 19.54 -6.73 -44.20
CA GLY A 195 20.35 -7.75 -43.54
C GLY A 195 19.49 -8.58 -42.59
N LYS A 196 19.01 -9.71 -43.11
CA LYS A 196 18.52 -10.93 -42.44
C LYS A 196 17.89 -10.76 -41.04
N LYS A 197 16.55 -10.81 -41.06
CA LYS A 197 15.60 -11.10 -39.97
C LYS A 197 16.22 -11.88 -38.79
N ARG A 198 16.78 -11.18 -37.81
CA ARG A 198 17.10 -11.74 -36.50
C ARG A 198 15.90 -11.44 -35.59
N ARG A 199 15.23 -12.49 -35.14
CA ARG A 199 14.19 -12.44 -34.10
C ARG A 199 14.72 -11.55 -32.96
N ARG A 200 13.91 -10.57 -32.54
CA ARG A 200 14.18 -9.75 -31.36
C ARG A 200 14.11 -10.65 -30.14
N ASP A 201 15.26 -11.01 -29.59
CA ASP A 201 15.38 -11.35 -28.17
C ASP A 201 15.18 -10.03 -27.42
N TYR A 202 13.92 -9.74 -27.06
CA TYR A 202 13.56 -8.66 -26.13
C TYR A 202 13.38 -9.21 -24.71
N GLU A 203 13.79 -10.45 -24.48
CA GLU A 203 13.74 -11.14 -23.19
C GLU A 203 15.07 -11.00 -22.45
N HIS A 204 15.00 -10.72 -21.15
CA HIS A 204 16.06 -10.79 -20.15
C HIS A 204 17.06 -9.63 -19.98
N HIS A 205 16.65 -8.36 -20.11
CA HIS A 205 17.44 -7.26 -19.51
C HIS A 205 16.82 -6.57 -18.29
N PHE A 206 15.65 -7.02 -17.82
CA PHE A 206 15.05 -6.48 -16.59
C PHE A 206 15.50 -7.19 -15.31
N GLU A 207 15.94 -8.46 -15.37
CA GLU A 207 16.32 -9.20 -14.15
C GLU A 207 17.84 -9.19 -13.84
N ASP A 208 18.72 -8.96 -14.82
CA ASP A 208 20.18 -9.08 -14.62
C ASP A 208 20.88 -7.81 -14.10
N LYS A 209 20.11 -6.77 -13.76
CA LYS A 209 20.60 -5.55 -13.08
C LYS A 209 20.27 -5.50 -11.60
N LEU A 210 19.83 -6.61 -11.01
CA LEU A 210 19.78 -6.81 -9.56
C LEU A 210 21.05 -7.51 -9.04
N SER A 211 22.16 -7.44 -9.77
CA SER A 211 23.47 -7.80 -9.18
C SER A 211 23.83 -6.76 -8.13
N ASP A 212 23.93 -7.23 -6.89
CA ASP A 212 24.36 -6.53 -5.67
C ASP A 212 25.71 -5.81 -5.88
N THR A 213 25.68 -4.70 -6.60
CA THR A 213 26.85 -3.84 -6.74
C THR A 213 26.86 -2.94 -5.50
N GLU A 214 27.67 -3.34 -4.52
CA GLU A 214 28.02 -2.56 -3.33
C GLU A 214 28.38 -1.11 -3.74
N GLY A 215 27.45 -0.18 -3.53
CA GLY A 215 27.61 1.24 -3.89
C GLY A 215 26.43 1.90 -4.62
N ALA A 216 25.35 1.17 -4.92
CA ALA A 216 24.16 1.77 -5.51
C ALA A 216 23.54 2.83 -4.57
N ALA A 217 23.32 4.03 -5.11
CA ALA A 217 22.59 5.09 -4.41
C ALA A 217 21.25 4.58 -3.86
N PRO A 218 20.77 5.11 -2.72
CA PRO A 218 19.53 4.65 -2.11
C PRO A 218 18.39 4.65 -3.14
N GLN A 219 17.80 3.48 -3.36
CA GLN A 219 16.78 3.29 -4.37
C GLN A 219 15.55 4.16 -4.05
N VAL A 220 15.21 5.09 -4.94
CA VAL A 220 14.06 5.98 -4.78
C VAL A 220 12.77 5.15 -4.79
N VAL A 221 12.04 5.17 -3.67
CA VAL A 221 10.85 4.34 -3.45
C VAL A 221 9.65 4.84 -4.27
N VAL A 222 9.48 6.17 -4.38
CA VAL A 222 8.45 6.81 -5.19
C VAL A 222 9.10 7.83 -6.11
N SER A 223 9.00 7.61 -7.41
CA SER A 223 9.51 8.52 -8.43
C SER A 223 8.77 9.85 -8.43
N GLU A 224 9.43 10.91 -8.91
CA GLU A 224 8.92 12.27 -8.80
C GLU A 224 7.65 12.52 -9.63
N ASN A 225 7.45 11.74 -10.69
CA ASN A 225 6.25 11.72 -11.52
C ASN A 225 5.15 10.77 -10.99
N ALA A 226 5.44 9.89 -10.03
CA ALA A 226 4.47 8.92 -9.51
C ALA A 226 3.60 9.44 -8.35
N TRP A 227 3.90 10.61 -7.77
CA TRP A 227 3.10 11.17 -6.67
C TRP A 227 1.60 11.34 -6.97
N PRO A 228 1.19 11.84 -8.16
CA PRO A 228 -0.22 11.93 -8.49
C PRO A 228 -0.89 10.55 -8.61
N VAL A 229 -0.16 9.54 -9.06
CA VAL A 229 -0.66 8.15 -9.17
C VAL A 229 -0.77 7.50 -7.81
N LEU A 230 0.16 7.77 -6.89
CA LEU A 230 0.02 7.37 -5.48
C LEU A 230 -1.22 8.02 -4.84
N ASP A 231 -1.46 9.31 -5.09
CA ASP A 231 -2.66 10.02 -4.59
C ASP A 231 -3.95 9.36 -5.08
N TRP A 232 -4.00 9.03 -6.38
CA TRP A 232 -5.11 8.32 -7.01
C TRP A 232 -5.31 6.93 -6.41
N LEU A 233 -4.23 6.15 -6.26
CA LEU A 233 -4.30 4.81 -5.68
C LEU A 233 -4.86 4.86 -4.26
N LEU A 234 -4.38 5.78 -3.43
CA LEU A 234 -4.91 5.96 -2.06
C LEU A 234 -6.39 6.34 -2.08
N ALA A 235 -6.83 7.19 -3.00
CA ALA A 235 -8.24 7.55 -3.13
C ALA A 235 -9.12 6.35 -3.51
N VAL A 236 -8.63 5.44 -4.38
CA VAL A 236 -9.32 4.18 -4.71
C VAL A 236 -9.45 3.29 -3.48
N LEU A 237 -8.36 3.08 -2.74
CA LEU A 237 -8.34 2.22 -1.55
C LEU A 237 -9.20 2.78 -0.41
N GLU A 238 -9.17 4.10 -0.18
CA GLU A 238 -10.03 4.74 0.83
C GLU A 238 -11.51 4.64 0.48
N LYS A 239 -11.86 4.79 -0.80
CA LYS A 239 -13.23 4.59 -1.27
C LYS A 239 -13.67 3.14 -1.06
N ASP A 240 -12.77 2.17 -1.26
CA ASP A 240 -13.02 0.75 -1.00
C ASP A 240 -13.36 0.51 0.48
N GLU A 241 -12.55 1.04 1.42
CA GLU A 241 -12.83 0.95 2.86
C GLU A 241 -14.20 1.54 3.24
N LEU A 242 -14.54 2.69 2.66
CA LEU A 242 -15.80 3.37 2.93
C LEU A 242 -17.00 2.58 2.40
N LEU A 243 -16.85 1.82 1.30
CA LEU A 243 -17.92 0.97 0.79
C LEU A 243 -18.09 -0.28 1.65
N GLU A 244 -17.01 -0.90 2.11
CA GLU A 244 -17.05 -2.02 3.06
C GLU A 244 -17.71 -1.60 4.39
N GLU A 245 -17.33 -0.44 4.94
CA GLU A 245 -17.94 0.11 6.16
C GLU A 245 -19.45 0.35 5.98
N LYS A 246 -19.88 0.90 4.83
CA LYS A 246 -21.30 1.10 4.51
C LYS A 246 -22.06 -0.20 4.31
N ALA A 247 -21.39 -1.27 3.89
CA ALA A 247 -21.98 -2.60 3.77
C ALA A 247 -22.16 -3.31 5.13
N GLY A 248 -21.72 -2.69 6.23
CA GLY A 248 -21.76 -3.28 7.57
C GLY A 248 -20.58 -4.19 7.87
N SER A 249 -19.59 -4.26 6.97
CA SER A 249 -18.30 -4.90 7.23
C SER A 249 -17.44 -4.00 8.12
N LEU A 250 -16.34 -4.57 8.65
CA LEU A 250 -15.28 -3.74 9.20
C LEU A 250 -14.71 -2.82 8.12
N ARG A 251 -14.28 -1.63 8.52
CA ARG A 251 -13.60 -0.70 7.64
C ARG A 251 -12.21 -1.25 7.28
N TYR A 252 -12.07 -1.87 6.12
CA TYR A 252 -10.80 -2.27 5.52
C TYR A 252 -10.94 -2.32 4.00
N SER A 253 -9.82 -2.27 3.27
CA SER A 253 -9.83 -2.38 1.81
C SER A 253 -9.48 -3.80 1.38
N SER A 254 -10.40 -4.45 0.67
CA SER A 254 -10.19 -5.77 0.07
C SER A 254 -9.16 -5.69 -1.07
N ILE A 255 -9.13 -4.55 -1.78
CA ILE A 255 -8.13 -4.27 -2.81
C ILE A 255 -6.74 -4.14 -2.16
N LEU A 256 -6.60 -3.41 -1.06
CA LEU A 256 -5.31 -3.32 -0.36
C LEU A 256 -4.84 -4.69 0.13
N LEU A 257 -5.75 -5.51 0.68
CA LEU A 257 -5.44 -6.86 1.11
C LEU A 257 -4.92 -7.72 -0.05
N SER A 258 -5.52 -7.61 -1.25
CA SER A 258 -5.08 -8.34 -2.45
C SER A 258 -3.67 -7.95 -2.89
N GLN A 259 -3.22 -6.74 -2.55
CA GLN A 259 -1.86 -6.23 -2.83
C GLN A 259 -0.80 -6.69 -1.83
N ILE A 260 -1.16 -7.44 -0.78
CA ILE A 260 -0.22 -8.05 0.15
C ILE A 260 -0.06 -9.52 -0.23
N PRO A 261 1.13 -10.09 -0.39
CA PRO A 261 1.28 -11.50 -0.77
C PRO A 261 0.55 -12.46 0.20
N PRO A 262 -0.08 -13.54 -0.31
CA PRO A 262 -0.61 -14.58 0.57
C PRO A 262 0.53 -15.31 1.30
N PRO A 263 0.29 -15.85 2.51
CA PRO A 263 1.30 -16.62 3.22
C PRO A 263 1.76 -17.82 2.38
N ARG A 264 3.06 -18.15 2.42
CA ARG A 264 3.63 -19.30 1.69
C ARG A 264 2.98 -20.64 2.04
N SER A 265 2.42 -20.75 3.24
CA SER A 265 1.67 -21.92 3.70
C SER A 265 0.27 -22.05 3.09
N GLY A 266 -0.22 -21.03 2.37
CA GLY A 266 -1.60 -20.94 1.85
C GLY A 266 -2.67 -20.71 2.93
N ALA A 267 -2.33 -20.88 4.20
CA ALA A 267 -3.18 -20.66 5.35
C ALA A 267 -2.57 -19.63 6.30
N GLY A 268 -3.41 -18.72 6.82
CA GLY A 268 -3.04 -17.71 7.82
C GLY A 268 -3.31 -16.27 7.36
N ALA A 269 -3.11 -15.34 8.29
CA ALA A 269 -3.17 -13.91 8.02
C ALA A 269 -1.97 -13.47 7.16
N ARG A 270 -2.21 -12.53 6.24
CA ARG A 270 -1.16 -11.86 5.47
C ARG A 270 -0.35 -10.95 6.41
N TRP A 271 0.93 -10.75 6.12
CA TRP A 271 1.79 -9.95 7.01
C TRP A 271 2.93 -9.20 6.28
N GLU A 272 3.19 -9.51 5.01
CA GLU A 272 4.30 -8.93 4.22
C GLU A 272 3.99 -7.48 3.81
N ALA A 273 4.19 -6.55 4.74
CA ALA A 273 3.90 -5.13 4.57
C ALA A 273 5.11 -4.28 4.15
N ASP A 274 6.20 -4.90 3.70
CA ASP A 274 7.46 -4.17 3.50
C ASP A 274 7.36 -3.08 2.42
N ALA A 275 6.85 -3.43 1.24
CA ALA A 275 6.70 -2.46 0.15
C ALA A 275 5.83 -1.23 0.50
N PRO A 276 4.62 -1.37 1.08
CA PRO A 276 3.85 -0.20 1.49
C PRO A 276 4.47 0.53 2.68
N LEU A 277 5.16 -0.15 3.60
CA LEU A 277 5.89 0.52 4.69
C LEU A 277 7.05 1.36 4.16
N ASP A 278 7.81 0.89 3.17
CA ASP A 278 8.88 1.69 2.57
C ASP A 278 8.33 2.98 1.96
N ILE A 279 7.15 2.93 1.31
CA ILE A 279 6.46 4.12 0.82
C ILE A 279 6.03 5.05 1.96
N ILE A 280 5.44 4.50 3.03
CA ILE A 280 5.01 5.29 4.20
C ILE A 280 6.18 6.06 4.79
N PHE A 281 7.29 5.38 5.09
CA PHE A 281 8.44 6.03 5.71
C PHE A 281 9.10 7.03 4.75
N TYR A 282 9.21 6.69 3.46
CA TYR A 282 9.69 7.64 2.45
C TYR A 282 8.81 8.90 2.38
N CYS A 283 7.48 8.77 2.48
CA CYS A 283 6.53 9.88 2.49
C CYS A 283 6.68 10.78 3.73
N LEU A 284 6.90 10.20 4.92
CA LEU A 284 7.05 10.94 6.17
C LEU A 284 8.34 11.78 6.21
N GLU A 285 9.37 11.32 5.49
CA GLU A 285 10.65 12.03 5.33
C GLU A 285 10.57 13.19 4.33
N GLN A 286 9.56 13.24 3.46
CA GLN A 286 9.42 14.32 2.47
C GLN A 286 9.17 15.67 3.13
N THR A 287 9.65 16.76 2.52
CA THR A 287 9.42 18.12 3.02
C THR A 287 7.98 18.61 2.78
N LEU A 288 7.36 18.18 1.67
CA LEU A 288 6.04 18.64 1.25
C LEU A 288 4.93 18.02 2.13
N PRO A 289 4.08 18.84 2.78
CA PRO A 289 3.01 18.33 3.65
C PRO A 289 2.04 17.37 2.95
N LYS A 290 1.75 17.61 1.65
CA LYS A 290 0.89 16.72 0.86
C LYS A 290 1.47 15.30 0.77
N ARG A 291 2.79 15.16 0.61
CA ARG A 291 3.47 13.86 0.54
C ARG A 291 3.48 13.16 1.89
N LYS A 292 3.76 13.90 2.98
CA LYS A 292 3.62 13.37 4.34
C LYS A 292 2.22 12.83 4.61
N ALA A 293 1.19 13.57 4.18
CA ALA A 293 -0.20 13.17 4.32
C ALA A 293 -0.53 11.88 3.55
N MET A 294 0.08 11.64 2.38
CA MET A 294 -0.07 10.36 1.65
C MET A 294 0.46 9.17 2.47
N GLY A 295 1.62 9.33 3.13
CA GLY A 295 2.15 8.30 4.03
C GLY A 295 1.21 8.01 5.21
N ALA A 296 0.65 9.06 5.81
CA ALA A 296 -0.32 8.90 6.90
C ALA A 296 -1.61 8.20 6.45
N ARG A 297 -2.15 8.57 5.27
CA ARG A 297 -3.31 7.91 4.66
C ARG A 297 -3.05 6.41 4.43
N LEU A 298 -1.90 6.06 3.82
CA LEU A 298 -1.53 4.66 3.60
C LEU A 298 -1.36 3.88 4.91
N MET A 299 -0.75 4.50 5.92
CA MET A 299 -0.63 3.89 7.24
C MET A 299 -2.00 3.65 7.89
N THR A 300 -2.93 4.60 7.79
CA THR A 300 -4.30 4.44 8.28
C THR A 300 -4.99 3.24 7.62
N LEU A 301 -4.84 3.06 6.30
CA LEU A 301 -5.40 1.90 5.58
C LEU A 301 -4.83 0.57 6.10
N LEU A 302 -3.51 0.48 6.35
CA LEU A 302 -2.90 -0.74 6.91
C LEU A 302 -3.33 -1.01 8.36
N ILE A 303 -3.50 0.04 9.17
CA ILE A 303 -4.00 -0.07 10.54
C ILE A 303 -5.43 -0.59 10.55
N ASN A 304 -6.29 -0.04 9.71
CA ASN A 304 -7.67 -0.49 9.53
C ASN A 304 -7.70 -1.96 9.11
N LEU A 305 -6.87 -2.35 8.14
CA LEU A 305 -6.72 -3.74 7.72
C LEU A 305 -6.27 -4.68 8.86
N SER A 306 -5.37 -4.22 9.74
CA SER A 306 -4.90 -4.99 10.91
C SER A 306 -5.96 -5.22 11.99
N SER A 307 -7.11 -4.53 11.89
CA SER A 307 -8.27 -4.78 12.74
C SER A 307 -9.07 -6.02 12.29
N THR A 308 -8.69 -6.64 11.17
CA THR A 308 -9.29 -7.88 10.65
C THR A 308 -8.45 -9.12 10.96
N ILE A 309 -9.05 -10.31 10.85
CA ILE A 309 -8.31 -11.59 10.92
C ILE A 309 -7.42 -11.86 9.69
N TYR A 310 -7.53 -11.05 8.63
CA TYR A 310 -6.82 -11.29 7.36
C TYR A 310 -5.40 -10.72 7.35
N PHE A 311 -5.05 -9.87 8.32
CA PHE A 311 -3.77 -9.21 8.39
C PHE A 311 -3.21 -9.19 9.83
N ASP A 312 -1.98 -9.68 9.99
CA ASP A 312 -1.39 -9.91 11.31
C ASP A 312 -0.88 -8.59 11.94
N LEU A 313 -1.60 -8.12 12.96
CA LEU A 313 -1.24 -6.89 13.69
C LEU A 313 0.14 -6.96 14.36
N ASN A 314 0.54 -8.11 14.90
CA ASN A 314 1.82 -8.23 15.62
C ASN A 314 3.02 -8.15 14.70
N LEU A 315 2.96 -8.90 13.60
CA LEU A 315 4.02 -8.86 12.60
C LEU A 315 4.08 -7.48 11.95
N PHE A 316 2.93 -6.87 11.66
CA PHE A 316 2.85 -5.50 11.17
C PHE A 316 3.50 -4.49 12.15
N VAL A 317 3.10 -4.49 13.43
CA VAL A 317 3.69 -3.62 14.46
C VAL A 317 5.18 -3.89 14.62
N THR A 318 5.61 -5.14 14.45
CA THR A 318 7.03 -5.50 14.47
C THR A 318 7.79 -4.83 13.34
N SER A 319 7.29 -4.91 12.11
CA SER A 319 7.90 -4.28 10.94
C SER A 319 7.94 -2.75 11.05
N VAL A 320 6.90 -2.14 11.62
CA VAL A 320 6.87 -0.69 11.91
C VAL A 320 7.91 -0.31 12.95
N TYR A 321 7.97 -1.04 14.07
CA TYR A 321 8.93 -0.81 15.14
C TYR A 321 10.37 -0.92 14.64
N THR A 322 10.69 -1.94 13.82
CA THR A 322 12.03 -2.12 13.26
C THR A 322 12.44 -0.91 12.41
N ARG A 323 11.56 -0.42 11.54
CA ARG A 323 11.83 0.78 10.72
C ARG A 323 12.02 2.03 11.57
N LEU A 324 11.14 2.27 12.55
CA LEU A 324 11.27 3.41 13.48
C LEU A 324 12.59 3.38 14.25
N SER A 325 13.04 2.19 14.66
CA SER A 325 14.30 2.00 15.38
C SER A 325 15.51 2.24 14.48
N SER A 326 15.46 1.78 13.23
CA SER A 326 16.54 1.98 12.25
C SER A 326 16.70 3.45 11.83
N THR A 327 15.59 4.15 11.54
CA THR A 327 15.63 5.55 11.06
C THR A 327 16.07 6.54 12.15
N SER A 328 15.82 6.22 13.43
CA SER A 328 16.16 7.10 14.57
C SER A 328 17.67 7.38 14.69
N SER A 329 18.53 6.55 14.08
CA SER A 329 19.98 6.73 14.13
C SER A 329 20.54 7.69 13.08
N ALA A 330 19.82 7.92 11.97
CA ALA A 330 20.35 8.58 10.78
C ALA A 330 19.82 10.00 10.56
N THR A 331 18.62 10.33 11.06
CA THR A 331 17.96 11.60 10.79
C THR A 331 17.54 12.32 12.08
N SER A 332 17.78 13.62 12.15
CA SER A 332 17.41 14.48 13.30
C SER A 332 15.89 14.66 13.49
N THR A 333 15.06 14.09 12.62
CA THR A 333 13.61 14.23 12.67
C THR A 333 13.01 13.12 13.52
N ASP A 334 12.22 13.48 14.52
CA ASP A 334 11.43 12.54 15.32
C ASP A 334 10.34 11.90 14.42
N THR A 335 10.70 10.82 13.72
CA THR A 335 9.78 10.09 12.81
C THR A 335 8.62 9.49 13.58
N PHE A 336 8.85 9.07 14.82
CA PHE A 336 7.80 8.57 15.71
C PHE A 336 6.75 9.65 15.98
N SER A 337 7.19 10.88 16.32
CA SER A 337 6.32 12.04 16.45
C SER A 337 5.48 12.29 15.22
N THR A 338 6.16 12.33 14.08
CA THR A 338 5.57 12.69 12.81
C THR A 338 4.49 11.68 12.45
N LEU A 339 4.78 10.40 12.63
CA LEU A 339 3.82 9.32 12.45
C LEU A 339 2.60 9.48 13.36
N PHE A 340 2.80 9.63 14.67
CA PHE A 340 1.70 9.63 15.64
C PHE A 340 0.79 10.84 15.54
N SER A 341 1.36 12.00 15.16
CA SER A 341 0.63 13.25 14.94
C SER A 341 -0.12 13.29 13.60
N ALA A 342 0.34 12.55 12.59
CA ALA A 342 -0.30 12.52 11.28
C ALA A 342 -1.51 11.56 11.21
N LEU A 343 -1.63 10.62 12.16
CA LEU A 343 -2.73 9.65 12.21
C LEU A 343 -3.97 10.26 12.87
N ALA A 344 -5.10 10.24 12.15
CA ALA A 344 -6.39 10.68 12.69
C ALA A 344 -6.85 9.76 13.85
N PRO A 345 -7.50 10.27 14.90
CA PRO A 345 -7.95 9.42 15.99
C PRO A 345 -9.06 8.47 15.53
N SER A 346 -8.86 7.17 15.76
CA SER A 346 -9.87 6.13 15.57
C SER A 346 -9.61 4.97 16.55
N PRO A 347 -10.61 4.12 16.86
CA PRO A 347 -10.41 2.97 17.73
C PRO A 347 -9.30 2.01 17.22
N ALA A 348 -9.22 1.79 15.91
CA ALA A 348 -8.18 0.98 15.28
C ALA A 348 -6.79 1.60 15.47
N ILE A 349 -6.69 2.92 15.30
CA ILE A 349 -5.44 3.68 15.46
C ILE A 349 -4.99 3.70 16.92
N SER A 350 -5.90 3.87 17.89
CA SER A 350 -5.56 3.80 19.31
C SER A 350 -5.07 2.40 19.70
N LYS A 351 -5.72 1.34 19.22
CA LYS A 351 -5.25 -0.05 19.43
C LYS A 351 -3.85 -0.26 18.84
N PHE A 352 -3.62 0.20 17.60
CA PHE A 352 -2.31 0.11 16.97
C PHE A 352 -1.23 0.87 17.75
N LYS A 353 -1.48 2.13 18.11
CA LYS A 353 -0.56 2.96 18.91
C LYS A 353 -0.21 2.28 20.23
N LEU A 354 -1.21 1.72 20.92
CA LEU A 354 -1.03 0.99 22.16
C LEU A 354 -0.13 -0.24 22.01
N VAL A 355 -0.35 -1.08 20.99
CA VAL A 355 0.48 -2.27 20.75
C VAL A 355 1.90 -1.87 20.35
N LEU A 356 2.06 -0.82 19.54
CA LEU A 356 3.36 -0.28 19.15
C LEU A 356 4.12 0.32 20.34
N CYS A 357 3.48 1.12 21.18
CA CYS A 357 4.08 1.68 22.40
C CYS A 357 4.49 0.57 23.38
N LYS A 358 3.63 -0.44 23.59
CA LYS A 358 3.95 -1.61 24.42
C LYS A 358 5.18 -2.34 23.87
N LYS A 359 5.24 -2.60 22.57
CA LYS A 359 6.40 -3.23 21.92
C LYS A 359 7.67 -2.40 22.14
N TYR A 360 7.57 -1.08 21.95
CA TYR A 360 8.69 -0.18 22.13
C TYR A 360 9.21 -0.21 23.57
N LEU A 361 8.33 -0.06 24.58
CA LEU A 361 8.74 -0.04 25.99
C LEU A 361 9.33 -1.39 26.45
N ASN A 362 8.78 -2.52 26.00
CA ASN A 362 9.32 -3.84 26.30
C ASN A 362 10.71 -4.09 25.67
N SER A 363 11.02 -3.44 24.54
CA SER A 363 12.36 -3.54 23.95
C SER A 363 13.45 -2.84 24.78
N LEU A 364 13.06 -1.84 25.59
CA LEU A 364 13.97 -1.08 26.46
C LEU A 364 14.50 -1.92 27.62
N THR A 365 13.71 -2.87 28.11
CA THR A 365 14.07 -3.68 29.27
C THR A 365 14.95 -4.87 28.88
N THR A 366 14.81 -5.37 27.65
CA THR A 366 15.50 -6.59 27.19
C THR A 366 16.98 -6.34 26.88
N THR A 367 17.36 -5.12 26.49
CA THR A 367 18.73 -4.78 26.05
C THR A 367 19.77 -4.79 27.17
N MET A 368 19.36 -4.78 28.45
CA MET A 368 20.28 -4.74 29.60
C MET A 368 20.80 -6.11 30.05
N SER A 369 20.24 -7.23 29.56
CA SER A 369 20.54 -8.57 30.10
C SER A 369 21.36 -9.48 29.18
N SER A 370 21.73 -9.04 27.98
CA SER A 370 22.37 -9.90 26.97
C SER A 370 23.65 -9.31 26.38
N SER A 371 24.60 -8.92 27.24
CA SER A 371 25.96 -8.57 26.85
C SER A 371 26.88 -9.80 26.82
N VAL A 372 26.55 -10.80 25.98
CA VAL A 372 27.54 -11.78 25.49
C VAL A 372 27.23 -12.03 24.01
N ASP A 373 28.22 -11.69 23.18
CA ASP A 373 28.21 -11.59 21.73
C ASP A 373 27.43 -12.67 20.97
N GLY A 374 26.41 -12.25 20.25
CA GLY A 374 25.80 -13.02 19.18
C GLY A 374 24.70 -12.22 18.47
N PRO A 375 24.74 -12.06 17.14
CA PRO A 375 23.62 -11.49 16.40
C PRO A 375 22.39 -12.36 16.68
N GLN A 376 21.36 -11.78 17.31
CA GLN A 376 20.10 -12.49 17.57
C GLN A 376 19.60 -13.05 16.23
N PRO A 377 19.48 -14.39 16.07
CA PRO A 377 18.86 -14.94 14.90
C PRO A 377 17.41 -14.45 14.92
N ALA A 378 17.03 -13.68 13.90
CA ALA A 378 15.65 -13.29 13.63
C ALA A 378 14.74 -14.49 13.89
N PHE A 379 13.59 -14.26 14.54
CA PHE A 379 12.54 -15.24 14.80
C PHE A 379 12.02 -15.86 13.48
N ARG A 380 12.84 -16.69 12.84
CA ARG A 380 12.39 -17.68 11.88
C ARG A 380 11.92 -18.85 12.73
N PRO A 381 10.66 -19.29 12.60
CA PRO A 381 10.23 -20.57 13.15
C PRO A 381 11.27 -21.61 12.71
N ARG A 382 11.88 -22.32 13.67
CA ARG A 382 12.84 -23.38 13.34
C ARG A 382 12.12 -24.37 12.42
N PRO A 383 12.72 -24.78 11.28
CA PRO A 383 12.13 -25.79 10.43
C PRO A 383 11.95 -27.07 11.25
N GLN A 384 10.72 -27.31 11.68
CA GLN A 384 10.36 -28.53 12.39
C GLN A 384 10.25 -29.62 11.32
N ALA A 385 11.21 -30.54 11.31
CA ALA A 385 11.21 -31.67 10.39
C ALA A 385 9.89 -32.43 10.55
N ARG A 386 9.02 -32.37 9.52
CA ARG A 386 7.80 -33.19 9.48
C ARG A 386 8.22 -34.65 9.45
N ALA A 387 7.70 -35.43 10.39
CA ALA A 387 7.82 -36.87 10.36
C ALA A 387 7.27 -37.39 9.02
N VAL A 388 8.10 -38.12 8.29
CA VAL A 388 7.73 -38.77 7.04
C VAL A 388 6.66 -39.81 7.36
N HIS A 389 5.40 -39.52 7.02
CA HIS A 389 4.34 -40.51 7.12
C HIS A 389 4.57 -41.57 6.05
N SER A 390 5.04 -42.74 6.52
CA SER A 390 5.13 -43.98 5.76
C SER A 390 3.79 -44.29 5.09
N SER A 391 3.80 -44.36 3.76
CA SER A 391 2.69 -44.79 2.93
C SER A 391 2.24 -46.19 3.33
N ARG A 392 1.05 -46.30 3.94
CA ARG A 392 0.43 -47.59 4.24
C ARG A 392 -0.27 -48.09 2.98
N GLN A 393 0.06 -49.34 2.65
CA GLN A 393 -0.27 -50.06 1.45
C GLN A 393 -1.77 -50.07 1.10
N SER A 394 -1.98 -49.97 -0.20
CA SER A 394 -3.16 -50.33 -0.97
C SER A 394 -3.64 -51.75 -0.65
N SER A 395 -4.91 -51.87 -0.26
CA SER A 395 -5.70 -53.09 -0.46
C SER A 395 -7.14 -52.73 -0.78
N VAL A 396 -7.49 -52.93 -2.06
CA VAL A 396 -8.84 -53.09 -2.62
C VAL A 396 -9.31 -54.51 -2.23
N PRO A 397 -10.57 -54.74 -1.83
CA PRO A 397 -11.58 -55.13 -2.83
C PRO A 397 -13.01 -54.61 -2.62
N GLN A 398 -13.70 -54.62 -3.77
CA GLN A 398 -15.12 -54.43 -4.06
C GLN A 398 -16.11 -55.06 -3.05
N HIS A 399 -17.22 -54.37 -2.79
CA HIS A 399 -18.56 -54.96 -3.02
C HIS A 399 -19.68 -53.92 -3.06
N GLU A 400 -20.68 -54.27 -3.86
CA GLU A 400 -21.88 -53.57 -4.26
C GLU A 400 -22.88 -53.29 -3.13
N GLY A 401 -23.67 -52.22 -3.32
CA GLY A 401 -25.10 -52.21 -3.03
C GLY A 401 -25.52 -51.89 -1.60
N SER A 402 -25.94 -50.64 -1.34
CA SER A 402 -27.11 -50.39 -0.49
C SER A 402 -27.63 -48.96 -0.62
N MET A 403 -28.86 -48.82 -1.08
CA MET A 403 -29.65 -47.61 -0.96
C MET A 403 -30.03 -47.41 0.51
N SER A 404 -29.68 -46.26 1.11
CA SER A 404 -30.36 -45.81 2.32
C SER A 404 -30.25 -44.29 2.50
N SER A 405 -31.43 -43.68 2.48
CA SER A 405 -31.86 -42.62 3.39
C SER A 405 -31.13 -41.27 3.33
N VAL A 406 -31.69 -40.40 2.49
CA VAL A 406 -31.61 -38.95 2.59
C VAL A 406 -32.17 -38.55 3.96
N LYS A 407 -31.31 -38.38 4.96
CA LYS A 407 -31.61 -37.56 6.14
C LYS A 407 -31.20 -36.13 5.83
N SER A 408 -32.21 -35.32 5.56
CA SER A 408 -32.20 -33.87 5.61
C SER A 408 -31.52 -33.38 6.88
N THR A 409 -30.25 -33.02 6.74
CA THR A 409 -29.49 -32.30 7.76
C THR A 409 -30.03 -30.88 7.77
N THR A 410 -30.72 -30.55 8.85
CA THR A 410 -31.12 -29.19 9.20
C THR A 410 -29.94 -28.26 8.98
N SER A 411 -30.20 -27.18 8.24
CA SER A 411 -29.28 -26.09 7.99
C SER A 411 -28.87 -25.46 9.33
N ASP A 412 -27.77 -25.96 9.89
CA ASP A 412 -27.01 -25.25 10.91
C ASP A 412 -26.64 -23.89 10.31
N SER A 413 -27.23 -22.85 10.89
CA SER A 413 -26.86 -21.47 10.67
C SER A 413 -25.36 -21.35 10.88
N ILE A 414 -24.60 -21.28 9.78
CA ILE A 414 -23.17 -20.97 9.79
C ILE A 414 -23.05 -19.66 10.56
N SER A 415 -22.60 -19.77 11.80
CA SER A 415 -22.32 -18.63 12.66
C SER A 415 -21.34 -17.75 11.90
N VAL A 416 -21.79 -16.55 11.53
CA VAL A 416 -20.96 -15.55 10.87
C VAL A 416 -19.76 -15.33 11.77
N THR A 417 -18.63 -15.94 11.39
CA THR A 417 -17.39 -15.84 12.14
C THR A 417 -16.98 -14.38 12.09
N SER A 418 -16.98 -13.73 13.25
CA SER A 418 -16.62 -12.32 13.34
C SER A 418 -15.24 -12.10 12.71
N ILE A 419 -15.18 -11.32 11.64
CA ILE A 419 -13.96 -10.95 10.90
C ILE A 419 -13.03 -10.08 11.76
N THR A 420 -13.53 -9.61 12.91
CA THR A 420 -12.78 -8.75 13.84
C THR A 420 -11.60 -9.48 14.44
N SER A 421 -10.41 -8.90 14.31
CA SER A 421 -9.21 -9.37 14.98
C SER A 421 -9.44 -9.37 16.49
N LYS A 422 -9.31 -10.55 17.10
CA LYS A 422 -9.38 -10.71 18.56
C LYS A 422 -8.02 -10.44 19.16
N TYR A 423 -7.63 -9.17 19.18
CA TYR A 423 -6.43 -8.76 19.88
C TYR A 423 -6.77 -8.42 21.34
N PRO A 424 -6.31 -9.21 22.33
CA PRO A 424 -6.62 -8.93 23.73
C PRO A 424 -5.97 -7.60 24.14
N LEU A 425 -6.76 -6.75 24.80
CA LEU A 425 -6.23 -5.54 25.40
C LEU A 425 -5.32 -5.92 26.57
N PRO A 426 -4.17 -5.24 26.75
CA PRO A 426 -3.35 -5.41 27.94
C PRO A 426 -4.18 -5.12 29.20
N PRO A 427 -3.98 -5.88 30.29
CA PRO A 427 -4.62 -5.57 31.55
C PRO A 427 -4.14 -4.21 32.08
N PRO A 428 -5.00 -3.45 32.79
CA PRO A 428 -4.65 -2.15 33.38
C PRO A 428 -3.34 -2.14 34.19
N SER A 429 -3.11 -3.21 34.93
CA SER A 429 -1.89 -3.42 35.73
C SER A 429 -0.62 -3.49 34.87
N GLU A 430 -0.68 -4.08 33.68
CA GLU A 430 0.45 -4.10 32.73
C GLU A 430 0.77 -2.68 32.24
N ILE A 431 -0.24 -1.86 31.95
CA ILE A 431 -0.04 -0.47 31.51
C ILE A 431 0.62 0.37 32.59
N LEU A 432 0.18 0.25 33.85
CA LEU A 432 0.82 0.94 34.97
C LEU A 432 2.27 0.50 35.16
N HIS A 433 2.54 -0.79 35.02
CA HIS A 433 3.90 -1.31 35.08
C HIS A 433 4.79 -0.73 33.98
N LEU A 434 4.34 -0.73 32.72
CA LEU A 434 5.06 -0.13 31.59
C LEU A 434 5.30 1.38 31.78
N LEU A 435 4.33 2.09 32.38
CA LEU A 435 4.46 3.51 32.68
C LEU A 435 5.54 3.79 33.74
N GLN A 436 5.63 2.93 34.75
CA GLN A 436 6.58 3.06 35.87
C GLN A 436 7.99 2.56 35.57
N GLN A 437 8.19 1.80 34.49
CA GLN A 437 9.52 1.32 34.11
C GLN A 437 10.50 2.48 33.93
N PRO A 438 11.74 2.39 34.48
CA PRO A 438 12.74 3.43 34.25
C PRO A 438 13.08 3.51 32.75
N PRO A 439 13.40 4.71 32.23
CA PRO A 439 13.84 4.87 30.85
C PRO A 439 15.13 4.06 30.63
N GLY A 440 15.15 3.23 29.59
CA GLY A 440 16.37 2.54 29.17
C GLY A 440 17.40 3.53 28.62
N SER A 441 18.68 3.18 28.67
CA SER A 441 19.77 4.03 28.15
C SER A 441 19.81 4.11 26.62
N SER A 442 19.04 3.26 25.92
CA SER A 442 19.10 3.11 24.46
C SER A 442 18.46 4.26 23.68
N TYR A 443 17.61 5.08 24.32
CA TYR A 443 16.89 6.17 23.66
C TYR A 443 16.86 7.44 24.50
N PRO A 444 16.71 8.62 23.87
CA PRO A 444 16.52 9.88 24.59
C PRO A 444 15.33 9.82 25.56
N LEU A 445 15.51 10.40 26.76
CA LEU A 445 14.47 10.45 27.79
C LEU A 445 13.16 11.05 27.26
N THR A 446 13.25 12.10 26.44
CA THR A 446 12.11 12.77 25.81
C THR A 446 11.28 11.83 24.94
N GLN A 447 11.92 10.91 24.21
CA GLN A 447 11.23 9.92 23.39
C GLN A 447 10.53 8.87 24.27
N SER A 448 11.18 8.39 25.33
CA SER A 448 10.57 7.45 26.28
C SER A 448 9.33 8.05 26.96
N LEU A 449 9.42 9.30 27.43
CA LEU A 449 8.29 10.02 28.03
C LEU A 449 7.14 10.18 27.03
N ARG A 450 7.43 10.55 25.79
CA ARG A 450 6.42 10.68 24.75
C ARG A 450 5.69 9.36 24.48
N ILE A 451 6.41 8.25 24.40
CA ILE A 451 5.83 6.92 24.14
C ILE A 451 4.92 6.49 25.29
N LYS A 452 5.33 6.77 26.53
CA LYS A 452 4.49 6.56 27.72
C LYS A 452 3.23 7.42 27.69
N PHE A 453 3.34 8.67 27.24
CA PHE A 453 2.19 9.58 27.09
C PHE A 453 1.19 9.02 26.06
N GLU A 454 1.67 8.65 24.88
CA GLU A 454 0.83 8.08 23.81
C GLU A 454 0.24 6.72 24.19
N LEU A 455 0.98 5.89 24.94
CA LEU A 455 0.47 4.62 25.49
C LEU A 455 -0.77 4.87 26.34
N LEU A 456 -0.65 5.78 27.32
CA LEU A 456 -1.70 6.05 28.29
C LEU A 456 -2.93 6.67 27.63
N LEU A 457 -2.72 7.65 26.73
CA LEU A 457 -3.79 8.29 25.97
C LEU A 457 -4.53 7.26 25.08
N SER A 458 -3.79 6.43 24.36
CA SER A 458 -4.38 5.40 23.50
C SER A 458 -5.12 4.34 24.31
N TYR A 459 -4.61 3.96 25.48
CA TYR A 459 -5.26 3.00 26.37
C TYR A 459 -6.60 3.53 26.89
N ALA A 460 -6.64 4.76 27.39
CA ALA A 460 -7.86 5.37 27.88
C ALA A 460 -8.93 5.51 26.78
N LEU A 461 -8.54 5.91 25.56
CA LEU A 461 -9.46 6.00 24.42
C LEU A 461 -10.07 4.65 24.03
N VAL A 462 -9.33 3.54 24.22
CA VAL A 462 -9.83 2.20 23.93
C VAL A 462 -10.70 1.65 25.06
N GLN A 463 -10.41 2.03 26.32
CA GLN A 463 -11.17 1.60 27.51
C GLN A 463 -12.49 2.34 27.69
N ASN A 464 -12.62 3.56 27.16
CA ASN A 464 -13.82 4.39 27.30
C ASN A 464 -14.56 4.54 25.96
N PRO A 465 -15.08 3.46 25.33
CA PRO A 465 -15.90 3.61 24.14
C PRO A 465 -17.20 4.34 24.52
N PRO A 466 -17.64 5.34 23.75
CA PRO A 466 -18.74 6.23 24.11
C PRO A 466 -20.14 5.59 24.13
N THR A 467 -20.28 4.26 23.97
CA THR A 467 -21.53 3.66 23.49
C THR A 467 -22.05 2.45 24.29
N GLU A 468 -21.29 1.89 25.23
CA GLU A 468 -21.76 0.72 26.00
C GLU A 468 -22.12 1.12 27.44
N VAL A 469 -23.42 1.33 27.67
CA VAL A 469 -24.04 1.68 28.97
C VAL A 469 -24.17 0.44 29.88
N GLY A 470 -23.31 -0.56 29.72
CA GLY A 470 -23.31 -1.78 30.54
C GLY A 470 -22.36 -1.64 31.72
N ASP A 471 -22.82 -2.00 32.92
CA ASP A 471 -22.18 -1.95 34.25
C ASP A 471 -20.84 -2.72 34.40
N GLN A 472 -19.93 -2.67 33.43
CA GLN A 472 -18.56 -3.11 33.67
C GLN A 472 -17.79 -2.00 34.38
N GLU A 473 -17.80 -2.05 35.71
CA GLU A 473 -16.73 -1.50 36.53
C GLU A 473 -15.41 -2.16 36.11
N SER A 474 -14.77 -1.56 35.11
CA SER A 474 -13.48 -2.04 34.63
C SER A 474 -12.43 -1.79 35.71
N GLU A 475 -11.48 -2.73 35.87
CA GLU A 475 -10.31 -2.55 36.75
C GLU A 475 -9.62 -1.20 36.51
N TRP A 476 -9.64 -0.71 35.26
CA TRP A 476 -9.14 0.60 34.87
C TRP A 476 -9.85 1.76 35.59
N ARG A 477 -11.18 1.74 35.65
CA ARG A 477 -11.97 2.77 36.35
C ARG A 477 -11.66 2.81 37.84
N ASN A 478 -11.53 1.64 38.47
CA ASN A 478 -11.13 1.55 39.88
C ASN A 478 -9.72 2.11 40.09
N MET A 479 -8.76 1.83 39.19
CA MET A 479 -7.42 2.41 39.27
C MET A 479 -7.39 3.93 39.12
N LEU A 480 -8.30 4.51 38.32
CA LEU A 480 -8.48 5.96 38.20
C LEU A 480 -9.02 6.56 39.51
N LEU A 481 -10.11 5.98 40.05
CA LEU A 481 -10.74 6.44 41.29
C LEU A 481 -9.82 6.35 42.51
N ASP A 482 -9.05 5.26 42.62
CA ASP A 482 -8.10 5.04 43.72
C ASP A 482 -6.83 5.94 43.61
N GLY A 483 -6.70 6.73 42.54
CA GLY A 483 -5.54 7.59 42.30
C GLY A 483 -4.26 6.83 41.91
N ARG A 484 -4.33 5.52 41.64
CA ARG A 484 -3.17 4.71 41.24
C ARG A 484 -2.60 5.17 39.89
N VAL A 485 -3.46 5.47 38.92
CA VAL A 485 -3.04 6.04 37.63
C VAL A 485 -2.37 7.40 37.84
N GLN A 486 -2.98 8.27 38.65
CA GLN A 486 -2.45 9.60 38.94
C GLN A 486 -1.04 9.53 39.56
N LYS A 487 -0.85 8.66 40.55
CA LYS A 487 0.46 8.42 41.17
C LYS A 487 1.50 7.89 40.18
N ALA A 488 1.10 6.98 39.28
CA ALA A 488 2.00 6.46 38.26
C ALA A 488 2.41 7.54 37.25
N VAL A 489 1.48 8.43 36.84
CA VAL A 489 1.78 9.60 35.99
C VAL A 489 2.70 10.58 36.72
N ASP A 490 2.43 10.88 37.99
CA ASP A 490 3.26 11.79 38.78
C ASP A 490 4.70 11.32 38.89
N SER A 491 4.90 10.00 39.02
CA SER A 491 6.22 9.34 39.08
C SER A 491 6.91 9.30 37.72
N ALA A 492 6.21 8.81 36.68
CA ALA A 492 6.80 8.57 35.36
C ALA A 492 7.22 9.85 34.63
N PHE A 493 6.56 10.98 34.92
CA PHE A 493 6.77 12.27 34.25
C PHE A 493 7.34 13.35 35.19
N ALA A 494 8.01 12.97 36.27
CA ALA A 494 8.75 13.91 37.11
C ALA A 494 9.89 14.58 36.31
N GLY A 495 10.22 15.84 36.63
CA GLY A 495 11.30 16.59 35.97
C GLY A 495 10.93 17.05 34.54
N GLU A 496 11.70 16.59 33.54
CA GLU A 496 11.57 17.00 32.12
C GLU A 496 10.22 16.64 31.49
N GLY A 497 9.46 15.71 32.10
CA GLY A 497 8.13 15.30 31.66
C GLY A 497 6.98 16.23 32.06
N GLY A 498 7.25 17.37 32.70
CA GLY A 498 6.22 18.25 33.30
C GLY A 498 5.06 18.63 32.36
N ARG A 499 5.34 18.92 31.08
CA ARG A 499 4.29 19.26 30.10
C ARG A 499 3.34 18.10 29.82
N TYR A 500 3.88 16.89 29.61
CA TYR A 500 3.07 15.69 29.39
C TYR A 500 2.21 15.37 30.61
N LYS A 501 2.79 15.54 31.81
CA LYS A 501 2.09 15.37 33.08
C LYS A 501 0.89 16.30 33.22
N GLU A 502 1.06 17.59 32.93
CA GLU A 502 -0.04 18.57 32.99
C GLU A 502 -1.16 18.24 32.00
N SER A 503 -0.81 17.91 30.75
CA SER A 503 -1.78 17.48 29.74
C SER A 503 -2.54 16.23 30.17
N LEU A 504 -1.86 15.22 30.71
CA LEU A 504 -2.50 14.00 31.20
C LEU A 504 -3.45 14.29 32.37
N LYS A 505 -3.07 15.13 33.33
CA LYS A 505 -3.98 15.48 34.44
C LYS A 505 -5.25 16.16 33.96
N MET A 506 -5.13 17.06 32.98
CA MET A 506 -6.29 17.74 32.38
C MET A 506 -7.21 16.74 31.69
N ILE A 507 -6.65 15.82 30.90
CA ILE A 507 -7.41 14.84 30.12
C ILE A 507 -7.99 13.74 31.03
N MET A 508 -7.28 13.31 32.07
CA MET A 508 -7.74 12.31 33.03
C MET A 508 -9.03 12.71 33.74
N GLY A 509 -9.29 14.01 33.91
CA GLY A 509 -10.58 14.49 34.44
C GLY A 509 -11.77 14.25 33.52
N THR A 510 -11.53 13.85 32.26
CA THR A 510 -12.56 13.51 31.26
C THR A 510 -12.69 12.01 31.02
N TRP A 511 -11.79 11.20 31.62
CA TRP A 511 -11.83 9.74 31.57
C TRP A 511 -12.68 9.18 32.69
#